data_AF-A0A838QDB3-F1
#
_entry.id   AF-A0A838QDB3-F1
#
_cell.length_a   1.000
_cell.length_b   1.000
_cell.length_c   1.000
_cell.angle_alpha   90.00
_cell.angle_beta   90.00
_cell.angle_gamma   90.00
#
_symmetry.space_group_name_H-M   'P 1'
#
loop_
_entity.id
_entity.type
_entity.pdbx_description
1 polymer ?
#
loop_
_entity_poly.entity_id
_entity_poly.type
_entity_poly.pdbx_seq_one_letter_code
_entity_poly.pdbx_strand_id
1 'polypeptide(L)'
;AFTLLHLLCPGGLLIGAIVGGNSLPRLRAAMLAADRGEGGAAPRLHPSIEGPSLAALLTSVGFIEPVIDVDRVDVAYPNLDLLVADLRAMGCTNVLTERSRRPITRRGRDAARTAFRDGGAPTIERFELLHFAAWSPKV
;
A
#
# COMPACT_ATOMS: atom_id res chain seq x y z
N ALA A 1 -17.96 -15.69 -11.13
CA ALA A 1 -17.17 -14.56 -10.59
C ALA A 1 -17.33 -13.37 -11.52
N PHE A 2 -17.75 -12.21 -11.00
CA PHE A 2 -17.91 -11.00 -11.80
C PHE A 2 -16.56 -10.28 -11.86
N THR A 3 -15.80 -10.52 -12.92
CA THR A 3 -14.50 -9.87 -13.14
C THR A 3 -14.71 -8.55 -13.89
N LEU A 4 -13.83 -7.57 -13.65
CA LEU A 4 -13.86 -6.28 -14.37
C LEU A 4 -13.84 -6.46 -15.89
N LEU A 5 -13.21 -7.53 -16.38
CA LEU A 5 -13.15 -7.86 -17.79
C LEU A 5 -14.53 -8.04 -18.44
N HIS A 6 -15.49 -8.68 -17.75
CA HIS A 6 -16.83 -8.93 -18.28
C HIS A 6 -17.71 -7.68 -18.33
N LEU A 7 -17.26 -6.56 -17.75
CA LEU A 7 -17.94 -5.27 -17.83
C LEU A 7 -17.55 -4.46 -19.06
N LEU A 8 -16.47 -4.85 -19.74
CA LEU A 8 -15.93 -4.12 -20.88
C LEU A 8 -16.48 -4.70 -22.18
N CYS A 9 -16.81 -3.81 -23.14
CA CYS A 9 -17.03 -4.22 -24.52
C CYS A 9 -15.72 -4.78 -25.11
N PRO A 10 -15.79 -5.62 -26.17
CA PRO A 10 -14.59 -6.08 -26.87
C PRO A 10 -13.65 -4.92 -27.25
N GLY A 11 -12.35 -5.09 -26.96
CA GLY A 11 -11.34 -4.03 -27.10
C GLY A 11 -11.44 -2.86 -26.12
N GLY A 12 -12.28 -2.93 -25.08
CA GLY A 12 -12.42 -1.92 -24.04
C GLY A 12 -11.18 -1.76 -23.17
N LEU A 13 -10.93 -0.53 -22.72
CA LEU A 13 -9.78 -0.16 -21.90
C LEU A 13 -10.12 -0.23 -20.40
N LEU A 14 -9.31 -0.96 -19.64
CA LEU A 14 -9.19 -0.81 -18.20
C LEU A 14 -7.97 0.07 -17.90
N ILE A 15 -8.16 1.17 -17.19
CA ILE A 15 -7.09 2.06 -16.73
C ILE A 15 -7.30 2.42 -15.26
N GLY A 16 -6.21 2.54 -14.51
CA GLY A 16 -6.28 2.96 -13.12
C GLY A 16 -4.92 3.14 -12.48
N ALA A 17 -4.94 3.42 -11.18
CA ALA A 17 -3.75 3.50 -10.34
C ALA A 17 -4.02 2.80 -9.00
N ILE A 18 -3.02 2.09 -8.48
CA ILE A 18 -3.05 1.50 -7.15
C ILE A 18 -1.76 1.77 -6.39
N VAL A 19 -1.79 1.63 -5.07
CA VAL A 19 -0.59 1.74 -4.23
C VAL A 19 0.29 0.50 -4.41
N GLY A 20 1.57 0.73 -4.71
CA GLY A 20 2.58 -0.30 -4.96
C GLY A 20 3.25 -0.87 -3.72
N GLY A 21 3.92 -2.01 -3.91
CA GLY A 21 4.63 -2.80 -2.91
C GLY A 21 5.65 -2.03 -2.08
N ASN A 22 6.34 -1.09 -2.72
CA ASN A 22 7.41 -0.32 -2.08
C ASN A 22 6.93 0.94 -1.36
N SER A 23 5.61 1.09 -1.19
CA SER A 23 5.03 2.20 -0.42
C SER A 23 5.18 2.00 1.08
N LEU A 24 5.31 3.13 1.78
CA LEU A 24 5.30 3.25 3.23
C LEU A 24 6.35 2.36 3.95
N PRO A 25 7.60 2.26 3.46
CA PRO A 25 8.61 1.40 4.08
C PRO A 25 8.94 1.82 5.52
N ARG A 26 8.95 3.12 5.84
CA ARG A 26 9.26 3.61 7.19
C ARG A 26 8.11 3.33 8.16
N LEU A 27 6.87 3.54 7.73
CA LEU A 27 5.68 3.15 8.49
C LEU A 27 5.66 1.65 8.76
N ARG A 28 5.96 0.82 7.77
CA ARG A 28 6.01 -0.65 7.92
C ARG A 28 7.01 -1.05 9.01
N ALA A 29 8.21 -0.47 8.97
CA ALA A 29 9.22 -0.70 9.99
C ALA A 29 8.78 -0.20 11.38
N ALA A 30 8.16 0.99 11.47
CA ALA A 30 7.64 1.55 12.71
C ALA A 30 6.53 0.68 13.32
N MET A 31 5.61 0.18 12.50
CA MET A 31 4.52 -0.71 12.94
C MET A 31 5.05 -2.06 13.41
N LEU A 32 6.07 -2.62 12.73
CA LEU A 32 6.74 -3.82 13.19
C LEU A 32 7.47 -3.61 14.53
N ALA A 33 8.06 -2.43 14.75
CA ALA A 33 8.67 -2.09 16.03
C ALA A 33 7.64 -1.97 17.17
N ALA A 34 6.44 -1.43 16.89
CA ALA A 34 5.34 -1.44 17.86
C ALA A 34 4.97 -2.86 18.28
N ASP A 35 4.77 -3.74 17.30
CA ASP A 35 4.36 -5.13 17.55
C ASP A 35 5.39 -5.93 18.34
N ARG A 36 6.68 -5.79 17.99
CA ARG A 36 7.77 -6.41 18.75
C ARG A 36 7.79 -5.93 20.19
N GLY A 37 7.50 -4.65 20.44
CA GLY A 37 7.35 -4.08 21.78
C GLY A 37 6.18 -4.67 22.59
N GLU A 38 5.20 -5.27 21.91
CA GLU A 38 4.01 -5.92 22.48
C GLU A 38 4.14 -7.44 22.56
N GLY A 39 5.25 -8.02 22.09
CA GLY A 39 5.52 -9.46 22.16
C GLY A 39 4.90 -10.28 21.02
N GLY A 40 4.61 -9.67 19.86
CA GLY A 40 4.02 -10.38 18.72
C GLY A 40 4.21 -9.68 17.37
N ALA A 41 3.40 -10.05 16.40
CA ALA A 41 3.24 -9.41 15.10
C ALA A 41 1.75 -9.35 14.76
N ALA A 42 1.26 -8.21 14.28
CA ALA A 42 -0.12 -8.05 13.85
C ALA A 42 -0.17 -7.63 12.37
N PRO A 43 -1.19 -8.05 11.60
CA PRO A 43 -1.37 -7.58 10.24
C PRO A 43 -1.88 -6.13 10.28
N ARG A 44 -0.92 -5.19 10.28
CA ARG A 44 -1.18 -3.74 10.40
C ARG A 44 -1.31 -3.04 9.06
N LEU A 45 -0.66 -3.55 8.02
CA LEU A 45 -0.65 -3.00 6.67
C LEU A 45 -1.28 -4.01 5.71
N HIS A 46 -1.95 -3.50 4.67
CA HIS A 46 -2.53 -4.34 3.63
C HIS A 46 -1.42 -5.02 2.80
N PRO A 47 -1.64 -6.26 2.32
CA PRO A 47 -0.82 -6.83 1.27
C PRO A 47 -0.75 -5.88 0.07
N SER A 48 0.44 -5.76 -0.49
CA SER A 48 0.77 -4.84 -1.58
C SER A 48 1.43 -5.61 -2.72
N ILE A 49 1.26 -5.14 -3.94
CA ILE A 49 1.69 -5.83 -5.17
C ILE A 49 2.79 -5.02 -5.88
N GLU A 50 3.70 -5.70 -6.55
CA GLU A 50 4.72 -5.06 -7.40
C GLU A 50 4.25 -4.98 -8.86
N GLY A 51 4.79 -4.02 -9.62
CA GLY A 51 4.42 -3.79 -11.03
C GLY A 51 4.46 -5.06 -11.90
N PRO A 52 5.53 -5.87 -11.89
CA PRO A 52 5.60 -7.11 -12.66
C PRO A 52 4.51 -8.12 -12.27
N SER A 53 4.19 -8.23 -10.98
CA SER A 53 3.12 -9.10 -10.49
C SER A 53 1.73 -8.62 -10.92
N LEU A 54 1.52 -7.30 -10.98
CA LEU A 54 0.28 -6.71 -11.49
C LEU A 54 0.09 -7.02 -12.99
N ALA A 55 1.15 -6.88 -13.80
CA ALA A 55 1.10 -7.26 -15.21
C ALA A 55 0.76 -8.75 -15.40
N ALA A 56 1.41 -9.63 -14.63
CA ALA A 56 1.12 -11.06 -14.65
C ALA A 56 -0.33 -11.37 -14.24
N LEU A 57 -0.85 -10.66 -13.22
CA LEU A 57 -2.23 -10.82 -12.76
C LEU A 57 -3.23 -10.42 -13.84
N LEU A 58 -3.03 -9.26 -14.50
CA LEU A 58 -3.90 -8.78 -15.58
C LEU A 58 -3.97 -9.80 -16.73
N THR A 59 -2.82 -10.33 -17.16
CA THR A 59 -2.76 -11.37 -18.18
C THR A 59 -3.46 -12.65 -17.72
N SER A 60 -3.27 -13.06 -16.45
CA SER A 60 -3.87 -14.29 -15.91
C SER A 60 -5.40 -14.26 -15.89
N VAL A 61 -6.01 -13.07 -15.81
CA VAL A 61 -7.46 -12.90 -15.85
C VAL A 61 -8.02 -12.60 -17.24
N GLY A 62 -7.17 -12.58 -18.27
CA GLY A 62 -7.55 -12.48 -19.68
C GLY A 62 -7.45 -11.09 -20.31
N PHE A 63 -6.87 -10.09 -19.63
CA PHE A 63 -6.52 -8.82 -20.30
C PHE A 63 -5.33 -9.02 -21.24
N ILE A 64 -5.26 -8.19 -22.27
CA ILE A 64 -4.16 -8.15 -23.25
C ILE A 64 -3.43 -6.80 -23.17
N GLU A 65 -2.19 -6.80 -23.65
CA GLU A 65 -1.35 -5.60 -23.78
C GLU A 65 -1.21 -4.79 -22.46
N PRO A 66 -0.88 -5.41 -21.31
CA PRO A 66 -0.75 -4.68 -20.06
C PRO A 66 0.45 -3.73 -20.11
N VAL A 67 0.20 -2.45 -19.82
CA VAL A 67 1.21 -1.42 -19.61
C VAL A 67 1.18 -1.04 -18.15
N ILE A 68 2.31 -1.17 -17.47
CA ILE A 68 2.49 -0.75 -16.08
C ILE A 68 3.55 0.33 -16.05
N ASP A 69 3.23 1.45 -15.42
CA ASP A 69 4.17 2.52 -15.09
C ASP A 69 4.24 2.70 -13.57
N VAL A 70 5.43 3.06 -13.08
CA VAL A 70 5.72 3.15 -11.64
C VAL A 70 6.17 4.55 -11.31
N ASP A 71 5.30 5.29 -10.62
CA ASP A 71 5.63 6.61 -10.07
C ASP A 71 5.98 6.48 -8.58
N ARG A 72 6.93 7.30 -8.13
CA ARG A 72 7.41 7.32 -6.75
C ARG A 72 7.45 8.75 -6.23
N VAL A 73 6.65 8.98 -5.20
CA VAL A 73 6.56 10.27 -4.51
C VAL A 73 7.19 10.14 -3.13
N ASP A 74 8.26 10.88 -2.91
CA ASP A 74 8.91 10.97 -1.60
C ASP A 74 8.35 12.19 -0.85
N VAL A 75 7.82 11.97 0.35
CA VAL A 75 7.17 13.00 1.18
C VAL A 75 7.84 13.06 2.54
N ALA A 76 8.20 14.27 2.96
CA ALA A 76 8.84 14.52 4.24
C ALA A 76 7.79 14.68 5.35
N TYR A 77 7.83 13.80 6.36
CA TYR A 77 6.96 13.88 7.53
C TYR A 77 7.74 14.28 8.79
N PRO A 78 7.32 15.33 9.53
CA PRO A 78 7.98 15.72 10.77
C PRO A 78 7.92 14.64 11.86
N ASN A 79 6.86 13.83 11.87
CA ASN A 79 6.68 12.72 12.81
C ASN A 79 5.64 11.71 12.29
N LEU A 80 5.60 10.56 12.95
CA LEU A 80 4.71 9.45 12.61
C LEU A 80 3.22 9.82 12.73
N ASP A 81 2.83 10.70 13.66
CA ASP A 81 1.41 11.01 13.87
C ASP A 81 0.81 11.80 12.71
N LEU A 82 1.60 12.70 12.12
CA LEU A 82 1.18 13.45 10.93
C LEU A 82 0.99 12.51 9.73
N LEU A 83 1.92 11.57 9.52
CA LEU A 83 1.73 10.52 8.51
C LEU A 83 0.46 9.70 8.76
N VAL A 84 0.22 9.28 10.00
CA VAL A 84 -1.00 8.51 10.36
C VAL A 84 -2.27 9.35 10.19
N ALA A 85 -2.21 10.65 10.45
CA ALA A 85 -3.33 11.57 10.24
C ALA A 85 -3.68 11.68 8.75
N ASP A 86 -2.67 11.86 7.89
CA ASP A 86 -2.88 11.95 6.44
C ASP A 86 -3.43 10.64 5.86
N LEU A 87 -2.89 9.49 6.27
CA LEU A 87 -3.41 8.19 5.86
C LEU A 87 -4.88 8.00 6.27
N ARG A 88 -5.29 8.50 7.44
CA ARG A 88 -6.70 8.47 7.86
C ARG A 88 -7.56 9.40 7.02
N ALA A 89 -7.07 10.61 6.72
CA ALA A 89 -7.77 11.57 5.87
C ALA A 89 -7.96 11.04 4.44
N MET A 90 -7.00 10.27 3.92
CA MET A 90 -7.09 9.58 2.63
C MET A 90 -7.98 8.32 2.64
N GLY A 91 -8.48 7.89 3.82
CA GLY A 91 -9.22 6.63 3.96
C GLY A 91 -8.34 5.37 3.92
N CYS A 92 -7.02 5.51 3.94
CA CYS A 92 -6.04 4.41 3.95
C CYS A 92 -5.90 3.75 5.34
N THR A 93 -7.03 3.36 5.92
CA THR A 93 -7.09 2.68 7.22
C THR A 93 -7.14 1.16 7.06
N ASN A 94 -6.76 0.42 8.12
CA ASN A 94 -6.69 -1.04 8.07
C ASN A 94 -8.07 -1.69 8.14
N VAL A 95 -8.47 -2.34 7.04
CA VAL A 95 -9.73 -3.07 6.85
C VAL A 95 -9.59 -4.59 6.89
N LEU A 96 -8.41 -5.13 7.21
CA LEU A 96 -8.17 -6.58 7.22
C LEU A 96 -9.02 -7.27 8.29
N THR A 97 -9.60 -8.42 7.94
CA THR A 97 -10.40 -9.25 8.87
C THR A 97 -9.56 -9.70 10.07
N GLU A 98 -8.31 -10.09 9.82
CA GLU A 98 -7.38 -10.62 10.84
C GLU A 98 -6.62 -9.52 11.60
N ARG A 99 -6.96 -8.24 11.38
CA ARG A 99 -6.29 -7.13 12.08
C ARG A 99 -6.43 -7.25 13.59
N SER A 100 -5.40 -6.81 14.32
CA SER A 100 -5.53 -6.63 15.76
C SER A 100 -6.64 -5.63 16.07
N ARG A 101 -7.65 -6.07 16.83
CA ARG A 101 -8.71 -5.19 17.37
C ARG A 101 -8.30 -4.51 18.67
N ARG A 102 -7.14 -4.90 19.23
CA ARG A 102 -6.59 -4.29 20.43
C ARG A 102 -5.84 -3.01 20.02
N PRO A 103 -6.13 -1.86 20.66
CA PRO A 103 -5.36 -0.64 20.42
C PRO A 103 -3.87 -0.85 20.70
N ILE A 104 -3.02 -0.14 19.96
CA ILE A 104 -1.58 -0.09 20.24
C ILE A 104 -1.38 0.51 21.64
N THR A 105 -0.64 -0.22 22.47
CA THR A 105 -0.27 0.19 23.82
C THR A 105 0.61 1.46 23.79
N ARG A 106 0.74 2.14 24.94
CA ARG A 106 1.66 3.27 25.04
C ARG A 106 3.09 2.89 24.64
N ARG A 107 3.57 1.73 25.13
CA ARG A 107 4.90 1.19 24.82
C ARG A 107 5.09 0.93 23.32
N GLY A 108 4.12 0.28 22.67
CA GLY A 108 4.17 0.03 21.22
C GLY A 108 4.20 1.33 20.42
N ARG A 109 3.42 2.34 20.83
CA ARG A 109 3.40 3.66 20.19
C ARG A 109 4.75 4.38 20.31
N ASP A 110 5.37 4.34 21.48
CA ASP A 110 6.66 4.98 21.72
C ASP A 110 7.77 4.28 20.91
N ALA A 111 7.72 2.94 20.79
CA ALA A 111 8.61 2.18 19.93
C ALA A 111 8.45 2.54 18.45
N ALA A 112 7.21 2.64 17.94
CA ALA A 112 6.96 3.07 16.57
C ALA A 112 7.46 4.47 16.27
N ARG A 113 7.21 5.44 17.17
CA ARG A 113 7.70 6.82 17.02
C ARG A 113 9.23 6.88 16.98
N THR A 114 9.88 6.09 17.82
CA THR A 114 11.34 6.01 17.86
C THR A 114 11.90 5.41 16.57
N ALA A 115 11.31 4.31 16.09
CA ALA A 115 11.72 3.64 14.86
C ALA A 115 11.44 4.49 13.60
N PHE A 116 10.44 5.36 13.63
CA PHE A 116 10.12 6.23 12.50
C PHE A 116 11.09 7.41 12.36
N ARG A 117 11.66 7.93 13.46
CA ARG A 117 12.53 9.12 13.43
C ARG A 117 13.85 8.85 12.70
N ASP A 118 14.24 9.78 11.82
CA ASP A 118 15.53 9.75 11.13
C ASP A 118 16.48 10.83 11.65
N GLY A 119 17.21 10.53 12.74
CA GLY A 119 18.37 11.31 13.18
C GLY A 119 18.16 12.79 13.53
N GLY A 120 16.92 13.31 13.54
CA GLY A 120 16.60 14.72 13.75
C GLY A 120 16.08 15.47 12.52
N ALA A 121 16.11 14.85 11.34
CA ALA A 121 15.45 15.34 10.14
C ALA A 121 14.00 14.82 10.05
N PRO A 122 13.14 15.47 9.24
CA PRO A 122 11.88 14.86 8.82
C PRO A 122 12.14 13.51 8.17
N THR A 123 11.32 12.53 8.51
CA THR A 123 11.41 11.20 7.92
C THR A 123 10.85 11.25 6.51
N ILE A 124 11.65 10.86 5.52
CA ILE A 124 11.19 10.69 4.15
C ILE A 124 10.45 9.36 4.04
N GLU A 125 9.16 9.45 3.74
CA GLU A 125 8.31 8.31 3.41
C GLU A 125 8.05 8.26 1.90
N ARG A 126 7.97 7.05 1.34
CA ARG A 126 7.74 6.85 -0.09
C ARG A 126 6.32 6.35 -0.36
N PHE A 127 5.66 6.93 -1.34
CA PHE A 127 4.45 6.41 -1.95
C PHE A 127 4.79 5.93 -3.35
N GLU A 128 4.60 4.65 -3.62
CA GLU A 128 4.71 4.07 -4.94
C GLU A 128 3.31 3.95 -5.53
N LEU A 129 3.10 4.50 -6.72
CA LEU A 129 1.85 4.42 -7.46
C LEU A 129 2.10 3.59 -8.72
N LEU A 130 1.35 2.50 -8.84
CA LEU A 130 1.35 1.65 -10.03
C LEU A 130 0.22 2.13 -10.93
N HIS A 131 0.57 2.85 -11.98
CA HIS A 131 -0.35 3.19 -13.05
C HIS A 131 -0.45 2.00 -13.99
N PHE A 132 -1.66 1.61 -14.38
CA PHE A 132 -1.86 0.48 -15.28
C PHE A 132 -2.91 0.78 -16.34
N ALA A 133 -2.66 0.25 -17.53
CA ALA A 133 -3.61 0.19 -18.63
C ALA A 133 -3.57 -1.23 -19.23
N ALA A 134 -4.74 -1.79 -19.53
CA ALA A 134 -4.86 -3.07 -20.21
C ALA A 134 -6.18 -3.16 -20.97
N TRP A 135 -6.24 -3.97 -22.02
CA TRP A 135 -7.40 -4.06 -22.90
C TRP A 135 -8.11 -5.40 -22.75
N SER A 136 -9.43 -5.40 -22.87
CA SER A 136 -10.16 -6.65 -23.08
C SER A 136 -9.84 -7.21 -24.47
N PRO A 137 -9.93 -8.53 -24.68
CA PRO A 137 -9.80 -9.14 -26.00
C PRO A 137 -10.72 -8.48 -27.04
N LYS A 138 -10.30 -8.50 -28.30
CA LYS A 138 -11.01 -7.86 -29.43
C LYS A 138 -12.15 -8.73 -30.00
N VAL A 139 -12.30 -9.97 -29.52
CA VAL A 139 -13.24 -10.99 -30.00
C VAL A 139 -14.09 -11.49 -28.85
#